data_AF-A0A1B1PVU3-F1
#
_entry.id   AF-A0A1B1PVU3-F1
#
_cell.length_a   1.000
_cell.length_b   1.000
_cell.length_c   1.000
_cell.angle_alpha   90.00
_cell.angle_beta   90.00
_cell.angle_gamma   90.00
#
_symmetry.space_group_name_H-M   'P 1'
#
loop_
_entity.id
_entity.type
_entity.pdbx_description
1 polymer ?
#
loop_
_entity_poly.entity_id
_entity_poly.type
_entity_poly.pdbx_seq_one_letter_code
_entity_poly.pdbx_strand_id
1 'polypeptide(L)'
;MTPLKTAAALLALAAPTALYAAHGPDVFQEPGAAAPAAQDAAEPSGPLLAMSIGKPVTLTQGEQQTLRTLVPGLDPALVPPAKVGKLRAILYGQGNDAEKRGRIERLLN
;
A
#
# COMPACT_ATOMS: atom_id res chain seq x y z
N MET A 1 -50.14 11.71 23.27
CA MET A 1 -50.70 10.61 22.44
C MET A 1 -49.78 10.42 21.24
N THR A 2 -48.94 9.39 21.28
CA THR A 2 -48.10 8.94 20.16
C THR A 2 -48.91 8.14 19.16
N PRO A 3 -48.54 8.19 17.86
CA PRO A 3 -48.49 6.95 17.10
C PRO A 3 -47.10 6.67 16.52
N LEU A 4 -46.57 5.54 16.97
CA LEU A 4 -45.47 4.77 16.40
C LEU A 4 -46.03 3.90 15.24
N LYS A 5 -45.14 3.45 14.33
CA LYS A 5 -45.31 2.48 13.22
C LYS A 5 -45.74 3.14 11.91
N THR A 6 -44.97 3.04 10.83
CA THR A 6 -44.86 1.79 10.05
C THR A 6 -43.61 1.84 9.16
N ALA A 7 -42.85 0.76 9.14
CA ALA A 7 -41.76 0.51 8.20
C ALA A 7 -42.32 0.08 6.84
N ALA A 8 -41.73 0.56 5.74
CA ALA A 8 -41.82 -0.11 4.44
C ALA A 8 -40.50 0.09 3.68
N ALA A 9 -39.79 -1.01 3.51
CA ALA A 9 -38.57 -1.12 2.74
C ALA A 9 -38.88 -1.05 1.24
N LEU A 10 -38.11 -0.27 0.49
CA LEU A 10 -38.04 -0.34 -0.97
C LEU A 10 -36.55 -0.41 -1.35
N LEU A 11 -36.04 -1.63 -1.44
CA LEU A 11 -34.73 -1.93 -1.99
C LEU A 11 -34.91 -2.15 -3.49
N ALA A 12 -34.76 -1.09 -4.29
CA ALA A 12 -34.71 -1.18 -5.74
C ALA A 12 -33.30 -1.59 -6.17
N LEU A 13 -33.17 -2.81 -6.68
CA LEU A 13 -31.95 -3.37 -7.27
C LEU A 13 -31.70 -2.72 -8.64
N ALA A 14 -30.76 -1.77 -8.72
CA ALA A 14 -30.31 -1.20 -9.98
C ALA A 14 -28.99 -1.87 -10.42
N ALA A 15 -29.06 -2.63 -11.52
CA ALA A 15 -27.90 -3.17 -12.23
C ALA A 15 -27.24 -2.07 -13.08
N PRO A 16 -25.90 -1.91 -13.08
CA PRO A 16 -25.23 -1.09 -14.06
C PRO A 16 -24.79 -1.92 -15.27
N THR A 17 -25.53 -1.79 -16.37
CA THR A 17 -25.11 -2.14 -17.73
C THR A 17 -24.21 -1.01 -18.24
N ALA A 18 -22.89 -1.21 -18.22
CA ALA A 18 -21.95 -0.29 -18.86
C ALA A 18 -21.58 -0.81 -20.25
N LEU A 19 -22.13 -0.15 -21.27
CA LEU A 19 -21.80 -0.30 -22.69
C LEU A 19 -20.32 0.03 -22.95
N TYR A 20 -19.62 -0.90 -23.60
CA TYR A 20 -18.30 -0.66 -24.19
C TYR A 20 -18.49 -0.10 -25.62
N ALA A 21 -18.20 1.19 -25.79
CA ALA A 21 -18.28 1.88 -27.08
C ALA A 21 -16.88 2.01 -27.73
N ALA A 22 -16.73 1.30 -28.85
CA ALA A 22 -16.01 1.62 -30.09
C ALA A 22 -14.68 2.41 -30.05
N HIS A 23 -13.60 1.76 -30.52
CA HIS A 23 -12.64 2.37 -31.46
C HIS A 23 -11.89 1.29 -32.26
N GLY A 24 -12.17 1.22 -33.56
CA GLY A 24 -11.18 0.92 -34.61
C GLY A 24 -10.92 2.21 -35.41
N PRO A 25 -9.93 2.32 -36.31
CA PRO A 25 -9.57 1.27 -37.27
C PRO A 25 -8.06 1.06 -37.56
N ASP A 26 -7.86 -0.01 -38.34
CA ASP A 26 -6.75 -0.52 -39.17
C ASP A 26 -5.76 0.51 -39.80
N VAL A 27 -4.49 0.09 -40.00
CA VAL A 27 -3.62 0.18 -41.22
C VAL A 27 -2.13 0.32 -40.83
N PHE A 28 -1.30 -0.71 -41.07
CA PHE A 28 -0.09 -0.69 -41.93
C PHE A 28 0.66 -2.05 -41.94
N GLN A 29 1.15 -2.42 -43.13
CA GLN A 29 1.57 -3.76 -43.56
C GLN A 29 3.08 -3.81 -43.94
N GLU A 30 3.81 -4.82 -43.40
CA GLU A 30 4.95 -5.63 -43.92
C GLU A 30 6.25 -4.96 -44.51
N PRO A 31 7.26 -5.71 -45.02
CA PRO A 31 8.28 -6.51 -44.31
C PRO A 31 9.72 -6.10 -44.73
N GLY A 32 10.78 -6.44 -43.97
CA GLY A 32 12.14 -6.05 -44.37
C GLY A 32 13.26 -6.85 -43.72
N ALA A 33 13.85 -7.76 -44.51
CA ALA A 33 14.97 -8.62 -44.15
C ALA A 33 16.32 -7.88 -44.12
N ALA A 34 17.17 -8.22 -43.14
CA ALA A 34 18.62 -8.49 -43.28
C ALA A 34 19.31 -8.58 -41.90
N ALA A 35 19.91 -9.72 -41.60
CA ALA A 35 21.08 -9.83 -40.71
C ALA A 35 22.33 -9.98 -41.62
N PRO A 36 23.60 -9.81 -41.19
CA PRO A 36 24.11 -9.91 -39.82
C PRO A 36 25.27 -8.94 -39.42
N ALA A 37 25.73 -9.11 -38.17
CA ALA A 37 27.07 -8.85 -37.63
C ALA A 37 27.45 -7.44 -37.16
N ALA A 38 27.49 -7.27 -35.83
CA ALA A 38 28.69 -6.87 -35.09
C ALA A 38 28.45 -7.15 -33.59
N GLN A 39 29.14 -8.15 -33.05
CA GLN A 39 29.28 -8.29 -31.60
C GLN A 39 30.24 -7.20 -31.14
N ASP A 40 29.71 -6.10 -30.64
CA ASP A 40 30.47 -5.19 -29.80
C ASP A 40 29.82 -5.24 -28.42
N ALA A 41 30.61 -5.59 -27.40
CA ALA A 41 30.18 -5.76 -26.04
C ALA A 41 29.80 -4.39 -25.44
N ALA A 42 28.62 -3.89 -25.80
CA ALA A 42 28.04 -2.72 -25.17
C ALA A 42 27.55 -3.14 -23.77
N GLU A 43 28.17 -2.53 -22.77
CA GLU A 43 27.78 -2.63 -21.36
C GLU A 43 26.26 -2.64 -21.19
N PRO A 44 25.70 -3.40 -20.23
CA PRO A 44 24.28 -3.31 -19.93
C PRO A 44 23.98 -1.91 -19.37
N SER A 45 23.69 -0.98 -20.27
CA SER A 45 23.00 0.28 -20.00
C SER A 45 21.52 -0.03 -19.74
N GLY A 46 21.26 -1.00 -18.86
CA GLY A 46 19.99 -1.06 -18.17
C GLY A 46 19.92 0.13 -17.23
N PRO A 47 18.73 0.68 -16.94
CA PRO A 47 18.61 1.66 -15.87
C PRO A 47 19.19 1.01 -14.61
N LEU A 48 20.32 1.55 -14.14
CA LEU A 48 20.82 1.25 -12.81
C LEU A 48 19.67 1.57 -11.88
N LEU A 49 18.99 0.54 -11.36
CA LEU A 49 18.00 0.71 -10.32
C LEU A 49 18.76 1.33 -9.15
N ALA A 50 18.67 2.65 -9.03
CA ALA A 50 19.25 3.39 -7.93
C ALA A 50 18.64 2.79 -6.67
N MET A 51 19.39 1.91 -6.00
CA MET A 51 19.05 1.42 -4.68
C MET A 51 19.01 2.66 -3.82
N SER A 52 17.79 3.18 -3.60
CA SER A 52 17.56 4.40 -2.86
C SER A 52 17.92 4.13 -1.41
N ILE A 53 19.20 4.29 -1.10
CA ILE A 53 19.69 4.40 0.26
C ILE A 53 19.09 5.71 0.78
N GLY A 54 18.14 5.61 1.69
CA GLY A 54 17.92 6.71 2.62
C GLY A 54 16.61 7.47 2.51
N LYS A 55 15.51 6.87 2.08
CA LYS A 55 14.20 7.41 2.53
C LYS A 55 13.92 6.88 3.94
N PRO A 56 13.76 7.75 4.95
CA PRO A 56 13.40 7.32 6.29
C PRO A 56 12.13 6.48 6.24
N VAL A 57 12.18 5.29 6.84
CA VAL A 57 11.01 4.41 6.90
C VAL A 57 9.99 5.04 7.84
N THR A 58 8.87 5.48 7.27
CA THR A 58 7.73 6.02 8.03
C THR A 58 6.75 4.91 8.38
N LEU A 59 5.98 5.11 9.45
CA LEU A 59 4.87 4.23 9.80
C LEU A 59 3.73 4.38 8.78
N THR A 60 3.21 3.27 8.30
CA THR A 60 1.99 3.24 7.47
C THR A 60 0.76 3.64 8.29
N GLN A 61 -0.31 4.08 7.63
CA GLN A 61 -1.56 4.45 8.32
C GLN A 61 -2.11 3.33 9.21
N GLY A 62 -2.02 2.07 8.75
CA GLY A 62 -2.43 0.91 9.53
C GLY A 62 -1.57 0.71 10.78
N GLU A 63 -0.25 0.83 10.65
CA GLU A 63 0.66 0.73 11.81
C GLU A 63 0.40 1.84 12.84
N GLN A 64 0.15 3.07 12.37
CA GLN A 64 -0.18 4.19 13.24
C GLN A 64 -1.48 3.94 14.03
N GLN A 65 -2.51 3.40 13.36
CA GLN A 65 -3.76 3.06 14.02
C GLN A 65 -3.57 1.95 15.06
N THR A 66 -2.84 0.89 14.72
CA THR A 66 -2.53 -0.19 15.65
C THR A 66 -1.76 0.32 16.87
N LEU A 67 -0.79 1.21 16.68
CA LEU A 67 -0.03 1.81 17.77
C LEU A 67 -0.91 2.62 18.73
N ARG A 68 -1.84 3.42 18.19
CA ARG A 68 -2.81 4.18 19.00
C ARG A 68 -3.75 3.27 19.79
N THR A 69 -4.10 2.11 19.23
CA THR A 69 -4.92 1.11 19.92
C THR A 69 -4.14 0.42 21.05
N LEU A 70 -2.88 0.04 20.79
CA LEU A 70 -2.04 -0.68 21.76
C LEU A 70 -1.56 0.22 22.90
N VAL A 71 -1.19 1.46 22.59
CA VAL A 71 -0.67 2.45 23.54
C VAL A 71 -1.52 3.71 23.43
N PRO A 72 -2.62 3.81 24.20
CA PRO A 72 -3.47 4.99 24.20
C PRO A 72 -2.67 6.24 24.58
N GLY A 73 -2.79 7.31 23.80
CA GLY A 73 -2.07 8.56 24.02
C GLY A 73 -0.68 8.63 23.37
N LEU A 74 -0.22 7.56 22.71
CA LEU A 74 0.97 7.63 21.87
C LEU A 74 0.67 8.41 20.59
N ASP A 75 1.47 9.44 20.32
CA ASP A 75 1.48 10.10 19.01
C ASP A 75 2.49 9.43 18.07
N PRO A 76 2.04 8.68 17.04
CA PRO A 76 2.95 8.02 16.11
C PRO A 76 3.76 9.01 15.25
N ALA A 77 3.38 10.29 15.17
CA ALA A 77 4.14 11.31 14.46
C ALA A 77 5.45 11.70 15.19
N LEU A 78 5.49 11.51 16.51
CA LEU A 78 6.66 11.81 17.35
C LEU A 78 7.66 10.65 17.42
N VAL A 79 7.33 9.51 16.82
CA VAL A 79 8.20 8.34 16.79
C VAL A 79 9.40 8.63 15.89
N PRO A 80 10.65 8.56 16.40
CA PRO A 80 11.82 8.79 15.57
C PRO A 80 11.94 7.68 14.50
N PRO A 81 12.31 8.02 13.25
CA PRO A 81 12.39 7.05 12.15
C PRO A 81 13.35 5.89 12.44
N ALA A 82 14.39 6.13 13.23
CA ALA A 82 15.33 5.09 13.68
C ALA A 82 14.68 3.99 14.55
N LYS A 83 13.56 4.28 15.24
CA LYS A 83 12.83 3.31 16.07
C LYS A 83 11.71 2.59 15.30
N VAL A 84 11.34 3.05 14.10
CA VAL A 84 10.23 2.48 13.31
C VAL A 84 10.47 1.01 12.96
N GLY A 85 11.69 0.62 12.57
CA GLY A 85 12.01 -0.78 12.28
C GLY A 85 11.81 -1.69 13.50
N LYS A 86 12.19 -1.21 14.70
CA LYS A 86 12.01 -1.94 15.96
C LYS A 86 10.53 -2.01 16.36
N LEU A 87 9.78 -0.93 16.19
CA LEU A 87 8.34 -0.93 16.41
C LEU A 87 7.63 -1.93 15.50
N ARG A 88 7.99 -1.95 14.22
CA ARG A 88 7.45 -2.88 13.24
C ARG A 88 7.69 -4.34 13.64
N ALA A 89 8.90 -4.64 14.14
CA ALA A 89 9.22 -5.97 14.67
C ALA A 89 8.38 -6.35 15.90
N ILE A 90 8.00 -5.37 16.74
CA ILE A 90 7.10 -5.63 17.89
C ILE A 90 5.65 -5.81 17.40
N LEU A 91 5.17 -4.97 16.49
CA LEU A 91 3.80 -5.02 15.97
C LEU A 91 3.51 -6.34 15.26
N TYR A 92 4.41 -6.76 14.36
CA TYR A 92 4.29 -8.01 13.62
C TYR A 92 4.91 -9.22 14.33
N GLY A 93 5.55 -8.99 15.47
CA GLY A 93 6.08 -10.05 16.30
C GLY A 93 5.00 -10.89 16.98
N GLN A 94 5.40 -12.07 17.45
CA GLN A 94 4.58 -12.92 18.31
C GLN A 94 4.44 -12.29 19.70
N GLY A 95 3.30 -12.55 20.35
CA GLY A 95 2.97 -12.04 21.69
C GLY A 95 1.59 -11.41 21.73
N ASN A 96 1.02 -11.32 22.93
CA ASN A 96 -0.27 -10.68 23.14
C ASN A 96 -0.15 -9.14 23.18
N ASP A 97 -1.28 -8.44 23.13
CA ASP A 97 -1.31 -6.98 23.07
C ASP A 97 -0.68 -6.32 24.30
N ALA A 98 -0.82 -6.92 25.48
CA ALA A 98 -0.21 -6.39 26.71
C ALA A 98 1.32 -6.46 26.68
N GLU A 99 1.89 -7.56 26.16
CA GLU A 99 3.33 -7.70 25.96
C GLU A 99 3.85 -6.73 24.90
N LYS A 100 3.11 -6.58 23.79
CA LYS A 100 3.46 -5.63 22.73
C LYS A 100 3.45 -4.20 23.26
N ARG A 101 2.42 -3.80 24.00
CA ARG A 101 2.33 -2.50 24.67
C ARG A 101 3.54 -2.26 25.57
N GLY A 102 3.85 -3.17 26.49
CA GLY A 102 4.98 -3.01 27.40
C GLY A 102 6.36 -3.01 26.69
N ARG A 103 6.48 -3.63 25.51
CA ARG A 103 7.67 -3.53 24.66
C ARG A 103 7.76 -2.19 23.94
N ILE A 104 6.64 -1.67 23.44
CA ILE A 104 6.57 -0.35 22.78
C ILE A 104 6.90 0.75 23.79
N GLU A 105 6.32 0.71 24.98
CA GLU A 105 6.61 1.69 26.05
C GLU A 105 8.09 1.69 26.42
N ARG A 106 8.71 0.52 26.59
CA ARG A 106 10.16 0.41 26.86
C ARG A 106 11.04 0.87 25.71
N LEU A 107 10.57 0.80 24.47
CA LEU A 107 11.32 1.26 23.31
C LEU A 107 11.27 2.79 23.18
N LEU A 108 10.19 3.41 23.62
CA LEU A 108 9.92 4.84 23.44
C LEU A 108 10.36 5.70 24.62
N ASN A 109 10.34 5.18 25.85
CA ASN A 109 11.07 5.75 26.99
C ASN A 109 12.59 5.63 26.79
#